data_AF-A0A940RKU7-F1
#
_entry.id   AF-A0A940RKU7-F1
#
_cell.length_a   1.000
_cell.length_b   1.000
_cell.length_c   1.000
_cell.angle_alpha   90.00
_cell.angle_beta   90.00
_cell.angle_gamma   90.00
#
_symmetry.space_group_name_H-M   'P 1'
#
loop_
_entity.id
_entity.type
_entity.pdbx_description
1 polymer ?
#
loop_
_entity_poly.entity_id
_entity_poly.type
_entity_poly.pdbx_seq_one_letter_code
_entity_poly.pdbx_strand_id
1 'polypeptide(L)' 'HRDMLRATGLPLRFVFLHGEMALIAARMGERSGHYMPVSLLQSQFDTLEDPRGEPDVDVVPVELAPAAQLQRALGLVGRD' A
#
# COMPACT_ATOMS: atom_id res chain seq x y z
N HIS A 1 4.27 5.12 -12.78
CA HIS A 1 5.52 4.79 -12.04
C HIS A 1 5.80 3.29 -11.90
N ARG A 2 4.79 2.44 -11.61
CA ARG A 2 4.97 0.98 -11.47
C ARG A 2 5.62 0.33 -12.69
N ASP A 3 5.31 0.80 -13.89
CA ASP A 3 5.90 0.28 -15.15
C ASP A 3 7.41 0.44 -15.25
N MET A 4 7.99 1.48 -14.64
CA MET A 4 9.46 1.63 -14.61
C MET A 4 10.13 0.54 -13.76
N LEU A 5 9.47 0.11 -12.67
CA LEU A 5 9.94 -1.01 -11.86
C LEU A 5 9.77 -2.32 -12.63
N ARG A 6 8.66 -2.49 -13.35
CA ARG A 6 8.44 -3.64 -14.25
C ARG A 6 9.51 -3.76 -15.33
N ALA A 7 9.92 -2.62 -15.89
CA ALA A 7 10.94 -2.56 -16.94
C ALA A 7 12.34 -3.02 -16.48
N THR A 8 12.58 -3.18 -15.17
CA THR A 8 13.85 -3.73 -14.65
C THR A 8 14.05 -5.21 -15.00
N GLY A 9 12.99 -5.93 -15.35
CA GLY A 9 13.02 -7.37 -15.66
C GLY A 9 13.24 -8.28 -14.45
N LEU A 10 13.27 -7.71 -13.24
CA LEU A 10 13.36 -8.48 -12.00
C LEU A 10 11.98 -9.08 -11.65
N PRO A 11 11.93 -10.27 -11.03
CA PRO A 11 10.69 -10.75 -10.42
C PRO A 11 10.24 -9.75 -9.35
N LEU A 12 9.04 -9.20 -9.51
CA LEU A 12 8.49 -8.19 -8.62
C LEU A 12 7.01 -8.41 -8.37
N ARG A 13 6.57 -7.95 -7.20
CA ARG A 13 5.19 -7.97 -6.72
C ARG A 13 4.93 -6.64 -6.03
N PHE A 14 3.71 -6.14 -6.15
CA PHE A 14 3.25 -4.96 -5.44
C PHE A 14 2.25 -5.37 -4.36
N VAL A 15 2.52 -4.98 -3.12
CA VAL A 15 1.55 -5.07 -2.03
C VAL A 15 0.88 -3.72 -1.89
N PHE A 16 -0.35 -3.61 -2.35
CA PHE A 16 -1.13 -2.38 -2.26
C PHE A 16 -1.93 -2.36 -0.96
N LEU A 17 -1.42 -1.59 0.02
CA LEU A 17 -2.14 -1.32 1.27
C LEU A 17 -3.28 -0.33 1.00
N HIS A 18 -4.50 -0.85 0.91
CA HIS A 18 -5.68 -0.09 0.51
C HIS A 18 -6.65 0.09 1.68
N GLY A 19 -7.25 1.28 1.76
CA GLY A 19 -8.41 1.54 2.60
C GLY A 19 -8.81 3.01 2.59
N GLU A 20 -9.82 3.31 3.39
CA GLU A 20 -10.45 4.62 3.38
C GLU A 20 -9.53 5.72 3.94
N MET A 21 -9.54 6.88 3.28
CA MET A 21 -8.73 8.04 3.67
C MET A 21 -8.96 8.43 5.13
N ALA A 22 -10.20 8.36 5.62
CA ALA A 22 -10.55 8.69 7.00
C ALA A 22 -9.84 7.80 8.03
N LEU A 23 -9.74 6.49 7.78
CA LEU A 23 -9.05 5.55 8.66
C LEU A 23 -7.54 5.81 8.66
N ILE A 24 -6.97 6.09 7.49
CA ILE A 24 -5.55 6.40 7.35
C ILE A 24 -5.22 7.72 8.06
N ALA A 25 -6.04 8.76 7.89
CA ALA A 25 -5.88 10.05 8.57
C ALA A 25 -5.91 9.91 10.09
N ALA A 26 -6.86 9.15 10.64
CA ALA A 26 -6.98 8.91 12.07
C ALA A 26 -5.70 8.26 12.63
N ARG A 27 -5.23 7.18 11.99
CA ARG A 27 -3.99 6.48 12.40
C ARG A 27 -2.73 7.33 12.24
N MET A 28 -2.67 8.21 11.24
CA MET A 28 -1.57 9.16 11.08
C MET A 28 -1.55 10.18 12.22
N GLY A 29 -2.71 10.66 12.67
CA GLY A 29 -2.82 11.60 13.78
C GLY A 29 -2.41 11.03 15.14
N GLU A 30 -2.57 9.72 15.35
CA GLU A 30 -2.15 9.03 16.57
C GLU A 30 -0.65 8.75 16.65
N ARG A 31 0.08 8.81 15.52
CA ARG A 31 1.50 8.50 15.48
C ARG A 31 2.35 9.65 16.04
N SER A 32 3.11 9.36 17.10
CA SER A 32 4.15 10.27 17.60
C SER A 32 5.40 10.20 16.70
N GLY A 33 5.59 11.20 15.83
CA GLY A 33 6.79 11.35 14.98
C GLY A 33 6.51 12.12 13.69
N HIS A 34 7.27 13.19 13.44
CA HIS A 34 7.04 14.19 12.37
C HIS A 34 7.41 13.72 10.95
N TYR A 35 7.01 12.51 10.53
CA TYR A 35 7.42 12.01 9.22
C TYR A 35 6.58 12.55 8.06
N MET A 36 5.27 12.79 8.25
CA MET A 36 4.35 13.29 7.21
C MET A 36 3.16 14.04 7.83
N PRO A 37 2.92 15.32 7.50
CA PRO A 37 1.73 16.02 7.96
C PRO A 37 0.48 15.43 7.28
N VAL A 38 -0.62 15.29 8.05
CA VAL A 38 -1.91 14.77 7.56
C VAL A 38 -2.45 15.60 6.38
N SER A 39 -2.05 16.87 6.26
CA SER A 39 -2.42 17.76 5.15
C SER A 39 -1.96 17.26 3.78
N LEU A 40 -0.94 16.40 3.69
CA LEU A 40 -0.50 15.81 2.41
C LEU A 40 -1.31 14.58 1.98
N LEU A 41 -2.16 14.04 2.88
CA LEU A 41 -2.89 12.81 2.58
C LEU A 41 -3.84 12.99 1.38
N GLN A 42 -4.50 14.14 1.28
CA GLN A 42 -5.41 14.43 0.16
C GLN A 42 -4.69 14.36 -1.18
N SER A 43 -3.56 15.06 -1.34
CA SER A 43 -2.79 15.05 -2.59
C SER A 43 -2.26 13.65 -2.95
N GLN A 44 -1.96 12.82 -1.95
CA GLN A 44 -1.54 11.44 -2.17
C GLN A 44 -2.68 10.58 -2.73
N PHE A 45 -3.91 10.77 -2.23
CA PHE A 45 -5.11 10.11 -2.77
C PHE A 45 -5.45 10.63 -4.17
N ASP A 46 -5.36 11.93 -4.41
CA ASP A 46 -5.64 12.52 -5.73
C ASP A 46 -4.66 12.03 -6.81
N THR A 47 -3.41 11.77 -6.43
CA THR A 47 -2.35 11.28 -7.33
C THR A 47 -2.39 9.75 -7.49
N LEU A 48 -3.16 9.03 -6.66
CA LEU A 48 -3.15 7.58 -6.64
C LEU A 48 -3.79 6.98 -7.89
N GLU A 49 -2.95 6.43 -8.77
CA GLU A 49 -3.39 5.53 -9.83
C GLU A 49 -3.70 4.15 -9.24
N ASP A 50 -4.98 3.82 -9.11
CA ASP A 50 -5.47 2.57 -8.53
C ASP A 50 -4.89 1.34 -9.24
N PRO A 51 -4.06 0.51 -8.57
CA PRO A 51 -3.39 -0.63 -9.17
C PRO A 51 -4.26 -1.91 -9.18
N ARG A 52 -5.49 -1.85 -8.65
CA ARG A 52 -6.34 -3.04 -8.53
C ARG A 52 -6.64 -3.65 -9.91
N GLY A 53 -6.37 -4.96 -10.03
CA GLY A 53 -6.58 -5.72 -11.26
C GLY A 53 -5.31 -5.90 -12.11
N GLU A 54 -4.22 -5.21 -11.77
CA GLU A 54 -2.91 -5.51 -12.36
C GLU A 54 -2.43 -6.90 -11.87
N PRO A 55 -1.82 -7.73 -12.74
CA PRO A 55 -1.55 -9.15 -12.45
C PRO A 55 -0.49 -9.41 -11.35
N ASP A 56 0.36 -8.43 -11.10
CA ASP A 56 1.45 -8.43 -10.12
C ASP A 56 1.12 -7.63 -8.86
N VAL A 57 -0.16 -7.27 -8.66
CA VAL A 57 -0.63 -6.47 -7.53
C VAL A 57 -1.56 -7.30 -6.65
N ASP A 58 -1.27 -7.30 -5.35
CA ASP A 58 -2.14 -7.85 -4.32
C ASP A 58 -2.63 -6.76 -3.38
N VAL A 59 -3.93 -6.78 -3.10
CA VAL A 59 -4.57 -5.81 -2.23
C VAL A 59 -4.58 -6.33 -0.79
N VAL A 60 -4.01 -5.54 0.11
CA VAL A 60 -4.02 -5.81 1.55
C VAL A 60 -4.80 -4.71 2.25
N PRO A 61 -5.96 -5.01 2.86
CA PRO A 61 -6.76 -4.00 3.56
C PRO A 61 -6.00 -3.43 4.77
N VAL A 62 -5.98 -2.12 4.90
CA VAL A 62 -5.34 -1.45 6.04
C VAL A 62 -6.11 -1.68 7.34
N GLU A 63 -7.38 -2.04 7.29
CA GLU A 63 -8.23 -2.37 8.46
C GLU A 63 -7.66 -3.55 9.25
N LEU A 64 -6.93 -4.45 8.58
CA LEU A 64 -6.28 -5.59 9.22
C LEU A 64 -5.24 -5.12 10.23
N ALA A 65 -5.08 -5.88 11.32
CA ALA A 65 -3.96 -5.70 12.24
C ALA A 65 -2.61 -5.92 11.51
N PRO A 66 -1.52 -5.24 11.91
CA PRO A 66 -0.22 -5.37 11.22
C PRO A 66 0.27 -6.81 11.06
N ALA A 67 0.05 -7.67 12.06
CA ALA A 67 0.39 -9.09 11.96
C ALA A 67 -0.39 -9.81 10.84
N ALA A 68 -1.68 -9.52 10.68
CA ALA A 68 -2.50 -10.10 9.63
C ALA A 68 -2.13 -9.55 8.24
N GLN A 69 -1.77 -8.27 8.14
CA GLN A 69 -1.23 -7.68 6.91
C GLN A 69 0.07 -8.38 6.49
N LEU A 70 0.99 -8.60 7.45
CA LEU A 70 2.24 -9.31 7.22
C LEU A 70 2.00 -10.75 6.78
N GLN A 71 1.11 -11.49 7.44
CA GLN A 71 0.78 -12.86 7.05
C GLN A 71 0.25 -12.94 5.62
N ARG A 72 -0.60 -11.99 5.21
CA ARG A 72 -1.05 -11.90 3.81
C ARG A 72 0.11 -11.64 2.87
N ALA A 73 0.96 -10.65 3.17
CA ALA A 73 2.11 -10.31 2.34
C ALA A 73 3.11 -11.47 2.21
N LEU A 74 3.40 -12.19 3.30
CA LEU A 74 4.28 -13.37 3.28
C LEU A 74 3.70 -14.51 2.46
N GLY A 75 2.37 -14.72 2.50
CA GLY A 75 1.70 -15.72 1.67
C GLY A 75 1.80 -15.46 0.16
N LEU A 76 2.31 -14.30 -0.25
CA LEU A 76 2.62 -13.94 -1.63
C LEU A 76 4.06 -14.32 -2.01
N VAL A 77 4.98 -14.30 -1.04
CA VAL A 77 6.37 -14.64 -1.29
C VAL A 77 6.46 -16.16 -1.49
N GLY A 78 6.75 -16.61 -2.73
CA GLY A 78 6.87 -18.03 -3.08
C GLY A 78 5.66 -18.65 -3.78
N ARG A 79 4.71 -17.85 -4.29
CA ARG A 79 3.78 -18.33 -5.32
C ARG A 79 4.44 -18.12 -6.69
N ASP A 80 4.81 -19.23 -7.33
CA ASP A 80 5.20 -19.31 -8.74
C ASP A 80 3.96 -19.56 -9.61
#